data_AF-X1KR25-F1
#
_entry.id   AF-X1KR25-F1
#
_cell.length_a   1.000
_cell.length_b   1.000
_cell.length_c   1.000
_cell.angle_alpha   90.00
_cell.angle_beta   90.00
_cell.angle_gamma   90.00
#
_symmetry.space_group_name_H-M   'P 1'
#
loop_
_entity.id
_entity.type
_entity.pdbx_description
1 polymer ?
#
loop_
_entity_poly.entity_id
_entity_poly.type
_entity_poly.pdbx_seq_one_letter_code
_entity_poly.pdbx_strand_id
1 'polypeptide(L)' 'MWELRVSRILREILAAGSKRDWDRIIALAQELEELARAERDGSLVEKEGQ' A
#
# COMPACT_ATOMS: atom_id res chain seq x y z
N MET A 1 -1.44 7.43 10.55
CA MET A 1 -1.21 8.03 9.20
C MET A 1 -1.26 6.95 8.11
N TRP A 2 -0.76 5.75 8.40
CA TRP A 2 -0.92 4.52 7.64
C TRP A 2 -2.35 4.24 7.12
N GLU A 3 -3.36 4.19 7.99
CA GLU A 3 -4.71 3.77 7.57
C GLU A 3 -5.33 4.73 6.55
N LEU A 4 -4.99 6.03 6.62
CA LEU A 4 -5.43 7.03 5.66
C LEU A 4 -4.82 6.78 4.27
N ARG A 5 -3.55 6.38 4.21
CA ARG A 5 -2.86 6.04 2.94
C ARG A 5 -3.43 4.75 2.33
N VAL A 6 -3.63 3.71 3.14
CA VAL A 6 -4.26 2.46 2.67
C VAL A 6 -5.68 2.74 2.16
N SER A 7 -6.48 3.48 2.92
CA SER A 7 -7.84 3.84 2.52
C SER A 7 -7.90 4.70 1.25
N ARG A 8 -6.87 5.51 0.97
CA ARG A 8 -6.74 6.25 -0.29
C ARG A 8 -6.47 5.28 -1.44
N ILE A 9 -5.46 4.41 -1.32
CA ILE A 9 -5.05 3.48 -2.38
C ILE A 9 -6.20 2.56 -2.77
N LEU A 10 -6.92 1.99 -1.79
CA LEU A 10 -8.06 1.11 -2.06
C LEU A 10 -9.20 1.83 -2.80
N ARG A 11 -9.47 3.09 -2.45
CA ARG A 11 -10.46 3.91 -3.18
C ARG A 11 -10.04 4.17 -4.62
N GLU A 12 -8.76 4.45 -4.86
CA GLU A 12 -8.24 4.66 -6.21
C GLU A 12 -8.25 3.37 -7.05
N ILE A 13 -7.99 2.21 -6.45
CA ILE A 13 -8.10 0.90 -7.13
C ILE A 13 -9.54 0.67 -7.59
N LEU A 14 -10.55 0.96 -6.75
CA LEU A 14 -11.96 0.84 -7.13
C LEU A 14 -12.31 1.77 -8.29
N ALA A 15 -11.84 3.02 -8.26
CA ALA A 15 -12.07 3.98 -9.33
C ALA A 15 -11.40 3.54 -10.64
N ALA A 16 -10.16 3.06 -10.60
CA ALA A 16 -9.44 2.53 -11.76
C ALA A 16 -10.10 1.26 -12.32
N GLY A 17 -10.56 0.35 -11.44
CA GLY A 17 -11.30 -0.85 -11.82
C GLY A 17 -12.61 -0.55 -12.53
N SER A 18 -13.33 0.49 -12.13
CA SER A 18 -14.55 0.94 -12.85
C SER A 18 -14.28 1.34 -14.31
N LYS A 19 -13.05 1.76 -14.61
CA LYS A 19 -12.60 2.15 -15.95
C LYS A 19 -11.82 1.06 -16.67
N ARG A 20 -11.60 -0.10 -16.03
CA ARG A 20 -10.68 -1.16 -16.49
C ARG A 20 -9.28 -0.64 -16.79
N ASP A 21 -8.83 0.36 -16.03
CA ASP A 21 -7.50 0.94 -16.14
C ASP A 21 -6.50 0.04 -15.40
N TRP A 22 -6.03 -1.01 -16.10
CA TRP A 22 -5.17 -2.04 -15.54
C TRP A 22 -3.80 -1.51 -15.15
N ASP A 23 -3.24 -0.59 -15.94
CA ASP A 23 -1.95 0.03 -15.64
C ASP A 23 -2.02 0.80 -14.32
N ARG A 24 -3.11 1.56 -14.11
CA ARG A 24 -3.32 2.27 -12.84
C ARG A 24 -3.53 1.32 -11.67
N ILE A 25 -4.26 0.22 -11.86
CA ILE A 25 -4.46 -0.80 -10.81
C ILE A 25 -3.13 -1.43 -10.40
N ILE A 26 -2.27 -1.79 -11.36
CA ILE A 26 -0.96 -2.39 -11.10
C ILE A 26 -0.07 -1.41 -10.32
N ALA A 27 -0.01 -0.14 -10.75
CA ALA A 27 0.77 0.88 -10.06
C ALA A 27 0.31 1.09 -8.60
N LEU A 28 -1.01 1.12 -8.37
CA LEU A 28 -1.57 1.26 -7.03
C LEU A 28 -1.33 0.01 -6.15
N ALA A 29 -1.32 -1.18 -6.74
CA ALA A 29 -0.99 -2.41 -6.03
C ALA A 29 0.48 -2.44 -5.59
N GLN A 30 1.39 -1.93 -6.42
CA GLN A 30 2.81 -1.75 -6.06
C GLN A 30 2.98 -0.73 -4.94
N GLU A 31 2.28 0.42 -5.01
CA GLU A 31 2.26 1.43 -3.93
C GLU A 31 1.76 0.81 -2.61
N LEU A 32 0.76 -0.07 -2.66
CA LEU A 32 0.26 -0.79 -1.49
C LEU A 32 1.30 -1.77 -0.91
N GLU A 33 2.05 -2.47 -1.77
CA GLU A 33 3.12 -3.38 -1.34
C GLU A 33 4.28 -2.63 -0.68
N GLU A 34 4.72 -1.51 -1.25
CA GLU A 34 5.77 -0.66 -0.69
C GLU A 34 5.35 -0.10 0.66
N LEU A 35 4.10 0.36 0.75
CA LEU A 35 3.49 0.78 2.01
C LEU A 35 3.61 -0.40 3.00
N ALA A 36 3.17 -1.62 2.64
CA ALA A 36 3.20 -2.77 3.55
C ALA A 36 4.61 -3.15 4.02
N ARG A 37 5.60 -3.03 3.13
CA ARG A 37 7.01 -3.21 3.47
C ARG A 37 7.49 -2.14 4.44
N ALA A 38 7.13 -0.87 4.25
CA ALA A 38 7.56 0.22 5.12
C ALA A 38 7.09 0.04 6.58
N GLU A 39 5.87 -0.45 6.81
CA GLU A 39 5.42 -0.77 8.18
C GLU A 39 6.08 -2.02 8.72
N ARG A 40 6.30 -3.04 7.88
CA ARG A 40 6.99 -4.26 8.30
C ARG A 40 8.44 -3.98 8.70
N ASP A 41 9.16 -3.20 7.90
CA ASP A 41 10.55 -2.81 8.16
C ASP A 41 10.62 -1.82 9.33
N GLY A 42 9.63 -0.93 9.49
CA GLY A 42 9.47 -0.10 10.68
C GLY A 42 9.19 -0.90 11.97
N SER A 43 8.58 -2.08 11.85
CA SER A 43 8.26 -2.97 12.97
C SER A 43 9.34 -4.03 13.28
N LEU A 44 10.26 -4.29 12.35
CA LEU A 44 11.37 -5.25 12.53
C LEU A 44 12.61 -4.65 13.22
N VAL A 45 12.72 -3.32 13.33
CA VAL A 45 13.82 -2.67 14.07
C VAL A 45 13.73 -2.89 15.60
N GLU A 46 12.63 -3.44 16.12
CA GLU A 46 12.49 -3.72 17.56
C GLU A 46 12.84 -5.16 18.01
N LYS A 47 13.38 -6.04 17.15
CA LYS A 47 13.82 -7.38 17.60
C LYS A 47 15.18 -7.82 17.07
N GLU A 48 16.18 -6.96 17.20
CA GLU A 48 17.55 -7.41 17.43
C GLU A 48 18.13 -6.68 18.66
N GLY A 49 18.02 -7.34 19.83
CA GLY A 49 18.78 -6.96 21.01
C GLY A 49 17.95 -6.59 22.25
N GLN A 50 17.41 -7.58 22.96
CA GLN A 50 17.61 -7.73 24.40
C GLN A 50 17.18 -9.11 24.89
#